data_AF-M3WEJ3-F1
#
_entry.id   AF-M3WEJ3-F1
#
_cell.length_a   1.000
_cell.length_b   1.000
_cell.length_c   1.000
_cell.angle_alpha   90.00
_cell.angle_beta   90.00
_cell.angle_gamma   90.00
#
_symmetry.space_group_name_H-M   'P 1'
#
loop_
_entity.id
_entity.type
_entity.pdbx_description
1 polymer ?
#
loop_
_entity_poly.entity_id
_entity_poly.type
_entity_poly.pdbx_seq_one_letter_code
_entity_poly.pdbx_strand_id
1 'polypeptide(L)'
;MCRMNNFGHCGRTETPVSKEEALLLMNKNIDVLENAVKLAARQGAHIIVTPEDGIYGWVFTRETIYPYLEDIPDPEVNWIPCTDPQRFGYTPVQQRLSCLAKDNSIYVVANIGDKKPCNASDRQCPPDGRYQYNTDVVFDSEGRLVARYHKYNLFAPEIQFDFPKDSESVTFETPFGKFGIFTCFDIFSHTPAVVVVDEFQVDSVLYPVAWYNTLPLLSAVPFHSAWARAMRVNLLAANTHNTSMHMTGSGIYAPEAVKVYHYDMETESGQLMLSELKSRPRNEPTYPAAVDWSAYARSVKPFLSEQSNFPGMIYFDELTFIELKRNTGNYTVCQKDLCCHLTYKMSEKRTDEVYALGAFDGLHTVEGQYYLQICTLLKCQISDLRTCGEPVGSAFTKLEEFSLSGTFATRYVFPQIILSGSQLAPERHYEVLRDGRLRSRSRTPLPVLVLALYGRVFDKDPPRLGQGPRRFE
;
A
#
# COMPACT_ATOMS: atom_id res chain seq x y z
N MET A 1 -10.58 3.40 24.66
CA MET A 1 -9.23 3.32 25.25
C MET A 1 -9.15 2.04 26.08
N CYS A 2 -8.26 1.10 25.72
CA CYS A 2 -8.07 -0.15 26.48
C CYS A 2 -6.62 -0.28 26.94
N ARG A 3 -6.43 -0.78 28.18
CA ARG A 3 -5.14 -1.18 28.74
C ARG A 3 -4.69 -2.51 28.11
N MET A 4 -3.46 -2.56 27.61
CA MET A 4 -2.81 -3.77 27.14
C MET A 4 -2.43 -4.68 28.32
N ASN A 5 -2.63 -5.99 28.19
CA ASN A 5 -1.99 -6.98 29.05
C ASN A 5 -0.61 -7.37 28.47
N ASN A 6 0.22 -8.05 29.28
CA ASN A 6 1.63 -8.41 29.01
C ASN A 6 1.91 -9.23 27.72
N PHE A 7 0.90 -9.53 26.91
CA PHE A 7 0.99 -10.24 25.63
C PHE A 7 0.42 -9.43 24.44
N GLY A 8 0.19 -8.13 24.59
CA GLY A 8 -0.23 -7.25 23.49
C GLY A 8 -1.65 -7.49 22.94
N HIS A 9 -2.44 -8.37 23.56
CA HIS A 9 -3.81 -8.62 23.15
C HIS A 9 -4.76 -7.61 23.79
N CYS A 10 -5.46 -6.84 22.96
CA CYS A 10 -6.63 -6.09 23.38
C CYS A 10 -7.74 -7.09 23.71
N GLY A 11 -8.32 -7.02 24.92
CA GLY A 11 -9.44 -7.88 25.29
C GLY A 11 -10.57 -7.71 24.27
N ARG A 12 -10.88 -8.78 23.54
CA ARG A 12 -11.93 -8.77 22.51
C ARG A 12 -13.26 -8.45 23.20
N THR A 13 -13.98 -7.44 22.75
CA THR A 13 -15.38 -7.25 23.14
C THR A 13 -16.15 -8.47 22.65
N GLU A 14 -16.58 -9.34 23.56
CA GLU A 14 -17.26 -10.60 23.22
C GLU A 14 -18.75 -10.40 22.85
N THR A 15 -19.33 -9.23 23.15
CA THR A 15 -20.75 -8.93 22.89
C THR A 15 -20.92 -7.86 21.81
N PRO A 16 -21.71 -8.11 20.75
CA PRO A 16 -22.06 -7.09 19.75
C PRO A 16 -22.77 -5.89 20.40
N VAL A 17 -22.46 -4.69 19.93
CA VAL A 17 -23.20 -3.46 20.29
C VAL A 17 -24.54 -3.42 19.55
N SER A 18 -25.42 -2.51 19.97
CA SER A 18 -26.65 -2.22 19.20
C SER A 18 -26.34 -1.54 17.86
N LYS A 19 -27.28 -1.59 16.91
CA LYS A 19 -27.15 -0.89 15.62
C LYS A 19 -27.09 0.63 15.82
N GLU A 20 -27.79 1.14 16.83
CA GLU A 20 -27.83 2.55 17.18
C GLU A 20 -26.48 3.03 17.72
N GLU A 21 -25.82 2.24 18.58
CA GLU A 21 -24.47 2.54 19.06
C GLU A 21 -23.42 2.46 17.95
N ALA A 22 -23.51 1.45 17.08
CA ALA A 22 -22.64 1.34 15.92
C ALA A 22 -22.79 2.55 14.99
N LEU A 23 -24.03 2.93 14.66
CA LEU A 23 -24.31 4.11 13.83
C LEU A 23 -23.85 5.41 14.50
N LEU A 24 -23.98 5.54 15.82
CA LEU A 24 -23.47 6.70 16.57
C LEU A 24 -21.94 6.82 16.44
N LEU A 25 -21.20 5.71 16.55
CA LEU A 25 -19.76 5.70 16.37
C LEU A 25 -19.39 6.08 14.93
N MET A 26 -20.00 5.43 13.94
CA MET A 26 -19.76 5.72 12.53
C MET A 26 -20.02 7.18 12.20
N ASN A 27 -21.10 7.75 12.73
CA ASN A 27 -21.42 9.16 12.53
C ASN A 27 -20.38 10.11 13.13
N LYS A 28 -19.80 9.79 14.30
CA LYS A 28 -18.70 10.60 14.87
C LYS A 28 -17.48 10.62 13.96
N ASN A 29 -17.14 9.49 13.35
CA ASN A 29 -16.03 9.42 12.40
C ASN A 29 -16.38 10.16 11.10
N ILE A 30 -17.60 10.02 10.59
CA ILE A 30 -18.07 10.78 9.42
C ILE A 30 -18.08 12.29 9.70
N ASP A 31 -18.36 12.75 10.92
CA ASP A 31 -18.25 14.19 11.29
C ASP A 31 -16.83 14.72 11.06
N VAL A 32 -15.80 13.93 11.37
CA VAL A 32 -14.40 14.28 11.14
C VAL A 32 -14.09 14.31 9.65
N LEU A 33 -14.53 13.29 8.90
CA LEU A 33 -14.35 13.21 7.45
C LEU A 33 -15.07 14.37 6.73
N GLU A 34 -16.28 14.73 7.17
CA GLU A 34 -17.08 15.82 6.61
C GLU A 34 -16.35 17.17 6.67
N ASN A 35 -15.59 17.44 7.73
CA ASN A 35 -14.74 18.62 7.80
C ASN A 35 -13.64 18.61 6.73
N ALA A 36 -13.01 17.47 6.49
CA ALA A 36 -11.99 17.31 5.46
C ALA A 36 -12.59 17.44 4.05
N VAL A 37 -13.75 16.83 3.79
CA VAL A 37 -14.45 16.92 2.50
C VAL A 37 -14.85 18.38 2.19
N LYS A 38 -15.48 19.07 3.16
CA LYS A 38 -15.85 20.49 3.01
C LYS A 38 -14.63 21.36 2.73
N LEU A 39 -13.53 21.12 3.44
CA LEU A 39 -12.30 21.88 3.26
C LEU A 39 -11.64 21.59 1.90
N ALA A 40 -11.64 20.35 1.44
CA ALA A 40 -11.12 19.95 0.14
C ALA A 40 -11.94 20.56 -1.01
N ALA A 41 -13.28 20.48 -0.92
CA ALA A 41 -14.18 21.06 -1.91
C ALA A 41 -14.03 22.59 -2.01
N ARG A 42 -13.92 23.29 -0.87
CA ARG A 42 -13.63 24.74 -0.85
C ARG A 42 -12.31 25.11 -1.51
N GLN A 43 -11.35 24.20 -1.53
CA GLN A 43 -10.06 24.37 -2.20
C GLN A 43 -10.06 23.85 -3.65
N GLY A 44 -11.22 23.45 -4.19
CA GLY A 44 -11.38 23.03 -5.58
C GLY A 44 -10.96 21.58 -5.87
N ALA A 45 -10.92 20.71 -4.85
CA ALA A 45 -10.70 19.29 -5.08
C ALA A 45 -11.88 18.65 -5.82
N HIS A 46 -11.61 17.83 -6.83
CA HIS A 46 -12.62 17.10 -7.59
C HIS A 46 -12.97 15.74 -6.97
N ILE A 47 -12.03 15.15 -6.23
CA ILE A 47 -12.17 13.86 -5.58
C ILE A 47 -11.37 13.85 -4.27
N ILE A 48 -11.89 13.15 -3.26
CA ILE A 48 -11.22 12.90 -1.98
C ILE A 48 -11.31 11.41 -1.62
N VAL A 49 -10.20 10.86 -1.12
CA VAL A 49 -10.10 9.49 -0.63
C VAL A 49 -9.95 9.49 0.87
N THR A 50 -10.76 8.67 1.55
CA THR A 50 -10.65 8.43 2.99
C THR A 50 -10.09 7.04 3.28
N PRO A 51 -9.52 6.78 4.47
CA PRO A 51 -8.87 5.51 4.77
C PRO A 51 -9.79 4.29 4.83
N GLU A 52 -9.18 3.12 4.65
CA GLU A 52 -9.78 1.82 5.01
C GLU A 52 -10.08 1.79 6.51
N ASP A 53 -11.21 1.19 6.89
CA ASP A 53 -11.68 1.09 8.28
C ASP A 53 -11.82 2.44 9.00
N GLY A 54 -11.75 3.57 8.29
CA GLY A 54 -11.77 4.93 8.86
C GLY A 54 -13.10 5.32 9.52
N ILE A 55 -14.17 4.55 9.27
CA ILE A 55 -15.51 4.81 9.80
C ILE A 55 -15.83 3.96 11.05
N TYR A 56 -15.28 2.75 11.19
CA TYR A 56 -15.63 1.84 12.30
C TYR A 56 -14.42 1.17 12.99
N GLY A 57 -13.20 1.26 12.46
CA GLY A 57 -11.99 0.61 13.01
C GLY A 57 -11.80 -0.85 12.54
N TRP A 58 -10.87 -1.59 13.15
CA TRP A 58 -10.42 -2.90 12.63
C TRP A 58 -10.45 -4.05 13.65
N VAL A 59 -11.01 -3.84 14.85
CA VAL A 59 -11.04 -4.87 15.91
C VAL A 59 -12.42 -5.51 16.01
N PHE A 60 -12.64 -6.56 15.25
CA PHE A 60 -13.95 -7.22 15.16
C PHE A 60 -13.87 -8.75 15.04
N THR A 61 -15.00 -9.38 15.36
CA THR A 61 -15.37 -10.73 14.93
C THR A 61 -16.54 -10.60 13.94
N ARG A 62 -16.97 -11.72 13.35
CA ARG A 62 -18.14 -11.71 12.45
C ARG A 62 -19.40 -11.19 13.13
N GLU A 63 -19.59 -11.50 14.41
CA GLU A 63 -20.75 -11.07 15.19
C GLU A 63 -20.66 -9.59 15.59
N THR A 64 -19.47 -9.12 15.98
CA THR A 64 -19.32 -7.75 16.50
C THR A 64 -19.24 -6.69 15.41
N ILE A 65 -18.84 -7.04 14.18
CA ILE A 65 -18.93 -6.12 13.02
C ILE A 65 -20.37 -6.00 12.50
N TYR A 66 -21.21 -7.02 12.67
CA TYR A 66 -22.54 -7.09 12.03
C TYR A 66 -23.44 -5.85 12.24
N PRO A 67 -23.47 -5.19 13.41
CA PRO A 67 -24.23 -3.96 13.61
C PRO A 67 -23.78 -2.76 12.76
N TYR A 68 -22.53 -2.78 12.25
CA TYR A 68 -21.93 -1.74 11.43
C TYR A 68 -22.18 -1.90 9.92
N LEU A 69 -22.70 -3.07 9.49
CA LEU A 69 -22.83 -3.42 8.08
C LEU A 69 -24.16 -2.94 7.47
N GLU A 70 -24.12 -2.47 6.22
CA GLU A 70 -25.30 -2.19 5.39
C GLU A 70 -25.34 -3.11 4.17
N ASP A 71 -26.51 -3.31 3.57
CA ASP A 71 -26.59 -3.98 2.26
C ASP A 71 -26.34 -2.92 1.18
N ILE A 72 -25.17 -2.97 0.54
CA ILE A 72 -24.75 -1.99 -0.46
C ILE A 72 -25.10 -2.54 -1.86
N PRO A 73 -26.00 -1.91 -2.63
CA PRO A 73 -26.41 -2.43 -3.93
C PRO A 73 -25.27 -2.35 -4.96
N ASP A 74 -25.43 -3.07 -6.07
CA ASP A 74 -24.57 -2.88 -7.23
C ASP A 74 -24.80 -1.47 -7.83
N PRO A 75 -23.75 -0.71 -8.20
CA PRO A 75 -23.89 0.61 -8.82
C PRO A 75 -24.81 0.66 -10.06
N GLU A 76 -24.99 -0.45 -10.79
CA GLU A 76 -25.88 -0.55 -11.95
C GLU A 76 -27.35 -0.18 -11.63
N VAL A 77 -27.76 -0.24 -10.36
CA VAL A 77 -29.10 0.20 -9.95
C VAL A 77 -29.34 1.70 -10.12
N ASN A 78 -28.28 2.48 -10.41
CA ASN A 78 -28.30 3.92 -10.64
C ASN A 78 -29.05 4.65 -9.53
N TRP A 79 -28.42 4.73 -8.36
CA TRP A 79 -29.05 5.25 -7.15
C TRP A 79 -28.26 6.41 -6.55
N ILE A 80 -29.00 7.44 -6.13
CA ILE A 80 -28.53 8.58 -5.37
C ILE A 80 -29.18 8.49 -3.99
N PRO A 81 -28.50 7.89 -2.99
CA PRO A 81 -29.05 7.73 -1.64
C PRO A 81 -29.54 9.03 -1.01
N CYS A 82 -28.89 10.16 -1.30
CA CYS A 82 -29.28 11.45 -0.74
C CYS A 82 -30.67 11.93 -1.19
N THR A 83 -31.09 11.59 -2.42
CA THR A 83 -32.38 12.03 -2.98
C THR A 83 -33.47 10.97 -2.87
N ASP A 84 -33.08 9.70 -2.79
CA ASP A 84 -34.01 8.57 -2.69
C ASP A 84 -33.59 7.58 -1.58
N PRO A 85 -33.57 8.03 -0.30
CA PRO A 85 -32.95 7.26 0.79
C PRO A 85 -33.71 5.99 1.19
N GLN A 86 -34.97 5.83 0.77
CA GLN A 86 -35.81 4.69 1.19
C GLN A 86 -35.81 3.53 0.19
N ARG A 87 -35.17 3.69 -0.98
CA ARG A 87 -35.21 2.69 -2.07
C ARG A 87 -34.73 1.30 -1.67
N PHE A 88 -33.70 1.24 -0.82
CA PHE A 88 -33.07 -0.01 -0.38
C PHE A 88 -33.19 -0.23 1.15
N GLY A 89 -34.25 0.31 1.75
CA GLY A 89 -34.50 0.17 3.19
C GLY A 89 -33.66 1.13 4.04
N TYR A 90 -33.13 0.65 5.16
CA TYR A 90 -32.40 1.48 6.12
C TYR A 90 -30.89 1.45 5.84
N THR A 91 -30.40 2.48 5.14
CA THR A 91 -29.00 2.64 4.71
C THR A 91 -28.43 4.03 5.08
N PRO A 92 -28.44 4.41 6.38
CA PRO A 92 -28.07 5.75 6.83
C PRO A 92 -26.62 6.17 6.51
N VAL A 93 -25.66 5.24 6.50
CA VAL A 93 -24.26 5.54 6.19
C VAL A 93 -24.10 5.87 4.70
N GLN A 94 -24.67 5.04 3.82
CA GLN A 94 -24.69 5.33 2.38
C GLN A 94 -25.42 6.64 2.07
N GLN A 95 -26.55 6.91 2.73
CA GLN A 95 -27.28 8.18 2.60
C GLN A 95 -26.38 9.37 2.98
N ARG A 96 -25.70 9.28 4.12
CA ARG A 96 -24.87 10.37 4.62
C ARG A 96 -23.67 10.66 3.72
N LEU A 97 -22.98 9.63 3.23
CA LEU A 97 -21.86 9.77 2.30
C LEU A 97 -22.30 10.34 0.95
N SER A 98 -23.44 9.88 0.42
CA SER A 98 -24.05 10.42 -0.80
C SER A 98 -24.39 11.91 -0.67
N CYS A 99 -24.99 12.33 0.45
CA CYS A 99 -25.28 13.75 0.69
C CYS A 99 -24.01 14.57 0.85
N LEU A 100 -23.00 14.03 1.54
CA LEU A 100 -21.72 14.70 1.69
C LEU A 100 -21.05 14.98 0.34
N ALA A 101 -21.11 14.04 -0.60
CA ALA A 101 -20.62 14.20 -1.96
C ALA A 101 -21.44 15.24 -2.74
N LYS A 102 -22.77 15.09 -2.76
CA LYS A 102 -23.71 15.98 -3.46
C LYS A 102 -23.63 17.44 -2.99
N ASP A 103 -23.70 17.65 -1.69
CA ASP A 103 -23.77 18.99 -1.09
C ASP A 103 -22.45 19.78 -1.22
N ASN A 104 -21.34 19.08 -1.49
CA ASN A 104 -20.02 19.67 -1.72
C ASN A 104 -19.56 19.56 -3.17
N SER A 105 -20.37 18.96 -4.06
CA SER A 105 -20.07 18.75 -5.48
C SER A 105 -18.69 18.13 -5.73
N ILE A 106 -18.35 17.10 -4.96
CA ILE A 106 -17.05 16.43 -4.97
C ILE A 106 -17.25 14.91 -4.95
N TYR A 107 -16.39 14.16 -5.65
CA TYR A 107 -16.38 12.71 -5.54
C TYR A 107 -15.86 12.30 -4.16
N VAL A 108 -16.58 11.44 -3.46
CA VAL A 108 -16.20 10.92 -2.13
C VAL A 108 -15.95 9.42 -2.23
N VAL A 109 -14.73 9.01 -1.87
CA VAL A 109 -14.34 7.60 -1.76
C VAL A 109 -14.23 7.27 -0.28
N ALA A 110 -14.93 6.23 0.16
CA ALA A 110 -14.93 5.77 1.53
C ALA A 110 -14.92 4.25 1.61
N ASN A 111 -14.47 3.73 2.75
CA ASN A 111 -14.49 2.31 3.06
C ASN A 111 -15.52 2.04 4.18
N ILE A 112 -16.47 1.16 3.90
CA ILE A 112 -17.54 0.74 4.82
C ILE A 112 -17.74 -0.78 4.75
N GLY A 113 -18.60 -1.33 5.60
CA GLY A 113 -18.88 -2.76 5.65
C GLY A 113 -20.15 -3.12 4.88
N ASP A 114 -20.05 -4.08 3.97
CA ASP A 114 -21.19 -4.65 3.25
C ASP A 114 -21.66 -5.95 3.92
N LYS A 115 -22.96 -6.21 3.88
CA LYS A 115 -23.53 -7.53 4.16
C LYS A 115 -24.43 -7.99 3.01
N LYS A 116 -24.35 -9.28 2.70
CA LYS A 116 -25.17 -9.94 1.69
C LYS A 116 -25.85 -11.15 2.30
N PRO A 117 -27.16 -11.09 2.63
CA PRO A 117 -27.89 -12.25 3.09
C PRO A 117 -27.82 -13.38 2.08
N CYS A 118 -27.61 -14.60 2.56
CA CYS A 118 -27.61 -15.80 1.73
C CYS A 118 -28.38 -16.92 2.43
N ASN A 119 -28.64 -18.01 1.71
CA ASN A 119 -29.36 -19.14 2.26
C ASN A 119 -28.71 -20.46 1.83
N ALA A 120 -29.21 -21.58 2.34
CA ALA A 120 -28.64 -22.91 2.10
C ALA A 120 -28.64 -23.36 0.62
N SER A 121 -29.32 -22.65 -0.29
CA SER A 121 -29.21 -22.93 -1.72
C SER A 121 -27.88 -22.46 -2.31
N ASP A 122 -27.25 -21.46 -1.70
CA ASP A 122 -25.87 -21.06 -1.96
C ASP A 122 -24.92 -21.93 -1.13
N ARG A 123 -24.17 -22.80 -1.82
CA ARG A 123 -23.22 -23.73 -1.20
C ARG A 123 -22.03 -23.04 -0.52
N GLN A 124 -21.77 -21.77 -0.82
CA GLN A 124 -20.69 -20.99 -0.21
C GLN A 124 -21.19 -20.10 0.93
N CYS A 125 -22.51 -20.06 1.18
CA CYS A 125 -23.09 -19.22 2.22
C CYS A 125 -22.49 -19.58 3.59
N PRO A 126 -21.91 -18.61 4.31
CA PRO A 126 -21.40 -18.85 5.65
C PRO A 126 -22.49 -19.43 6.58
N PRO A 127 -22.12 -20.24 7.59
CA PRO A 127 -23.08 -20.89 8.48
C PRO A 127 -24.02 -19.93 9.21
N ASP A 128 -23.61 -18.67 9.32
CA ASP A 128 -24.33 -17.59 9.99
C ASP A 128 -25.24 -16.76 9.04
N GLY A 129 -25.43 -17.24 7.80
CA GLY A 129 -26.51 -16.84 6.89
C GLY A 129 -26.26 -15.56 6.08
N ARG A 130 -25.03 -15.05 6.06
CA ARG A 130 -24.67 -13.86 5.28
C ARG A 130 -23.18 -13.83 4.94
N TYR A 131 -22.85 -13.19 3.83
CA TYR A 131 -21.51 -12.69 3.59
C TYR A 131 -21.31 -11.31 4.21
N GLN A 132 -20.07 -11.01 4.60
CA GLN A 132 -19.65 -9.73 5.16
C GLN A 132 -18.38 -9.28 4.44
N TYR A 133 -18.34 -8.08 3.88
CA TYR A 133 -17.20 -7.64 3.07
C TYR A 133 -16.64 -6.28 3.53
N ASN A 134 -15.32 -6.18 3.56
CA ASN A 134 -14.60 -4.91 3.57
C ASN A 134 -14.84 -4.26 2.20
N THR A 135 -15.43 -3.06 2.18
CA THR A 135 -16.04 -2.51 0.97
C THR A 135 -15.71 -1.06 0.73
N ASP A 136 -15.01 -0.78 -0.36
CA ASP A 136 -14.87 0.58 -0.86
C ASP A 136 -16.14 0.99 -1.64
N VAL A 137 -16.61 2.21 -1.42
CA VAL A 137 -17.70 2.84 -2.16
C VAL A 137 -17.28 4.20 -2.69
N VAL A 138 -17.76 4.53 -3.88
CA VAL A 138 -17.52 5.84 -4.50
C VAL A 138 -18.86 6.51 -4.81
N PHE A 139 -19.02 7.73 -4.30
CA PHE A 139 -20.11 8.62 -4.66
C PHE A 139 -19.60 9.72 -5.59
N ASP A 140 -20.28 9.95 -6.71
CA ASP A 140 -19.97 11.08 -7.61
C ASP A 140 -20.39 12.43 -7.02
N SER A 141 -20.07 13.53 -7.72
CA SER A 141 -20.40 14.89 -7.29
C SER A 141 -21.91 15.18 -7.22
N GLU A 142 -22.77 14.32 -7.77
CA GLU A 142 -24.24 14.39 -7.62
C GLU A 142 -24.75 13.52 -6.46
N GLY A 143 -23.85 12.77 -5.81
CA GLY A 143 -24.16 11.82 -4.75
C GLY A 143 -24.58 10.43 -5.25
N ARG A 144 -24.41 10.11 -6.54
CA ARG A 144 -24.73 8.79 -7.10
C ARG A 144 -23.67 7.77 -6.68
N LEU A 145 -24.09 6.57 -6.28
CA LEU A 145 -23.17 5.45 -6.09
C LEU A 145 -22.65 5.00 -7.47
N VAL A 146 -21.35 5.17 -7.73
CA VAL A 146 -20.73 4.85 -9.02
C VAL A 146 -19.73 3.69 -8.98
N ALA A 147 -19.29 3.29 -7.78
CA ALA A 147 -18.47 2.09 -7.61
C ALA A 147 -18.72 1.46 -6.23
N ARG A 148 -18.66 0.13 -6.20
CA ARG A 148 -18.59 -0.71 -5.00
C ARG A 148 -17.50 -1.75 -5.25
N TYR A 149 -16.52 -1.86 -4.38
CA TYR A 149 -15.45 -2.85 -4.48
C TYR A 149 -15.32 -3.62 -3.17
N HIS A 150 -15.40 -4.95 -3.24
CA HIS A 150 -15.13 -5.81 -2.08
C HIS A 150 -13.65 -6.20 -2.07
N LYS A 151 -12.95 -5.92 -0.97
CA LYS A 151 -11.53 -6.26 -0.80
C LYS A 151 -11.27 -7.73 -1.11
N TYR A 152 -10.43 -7.99 -2.10
CA TYR A 152 -10.20 -9.34 -2.61
C TYR A 152 -9.16 -10.11 -1.79
N ASN A 153 -8.06 -9.45 -1.39
CA ASN A 153 -7.01 -10.04 -0.57
C ASN A 153 -7.11 -9.52 0.87
N LEU A 154 -7.81 -10.28 1.73
CA LEU A 154 -7.83 -10.00 3.16
C LEU A 154 -6.45 -10.25 3.80
N PHE A 155 -6.08 -9.38 4.73
CA PHE A 155 -4.92 -9.54 5.60
C PHE A 155 -5.24 -10.54 6.71
N ALA A 156 -4.24 -11.27 7.21
CA ALA A 156 -4.45 -12.37 8.15
C ALA A 156 -5.32 -12.06 9.40
N PRO A 157 -5.29 -10.85 9.99
CA PRO A 157 -6.14 -10.47 11.12
C PRO A 157 -7.62 -10.17 10.79
N GLU A 158 -8.00 -10.03 9.51
CA GLU A 158 -9.37 -9.65 9.09
C GLU A 158 -10.37 -10.82 9.13
N ILE A 159 -10.56 -11.40 10.32
CA ILE A 159 -11.42 -12.57 10.53
C ILE A 159 -12.93 -12.26 10.44
N GLN A 160 -13.30 -10.98 10.44
CA GLN A 160 -14.67 -10.50 10.41
C GLN A 160 -15.29 -10.48 9.01
N PHE A 161 -14.46 -10.61 7.96
CA PHE A 161 -14.88 -10.52 6.56
C PHE A 161 -14.70 -11.84 5.81
N ASP A 162 -15.53 -12.03 4.80
CA ASP A 162 -15.47 -13.11 3.83
C ASP A 162 -14.63 -12.68 2.63
N PHE A 163 -13.96 -13.64 2.01
CA PHE A 163 -13.34 -13.39 0.71
C PHE A 163 -14.42 -13.37 -0.38
N PRO A 164 -14.41 -12.40 -1.32
CA PRO A 164 -15.25 -12.45 -2.50
C PRO A 164 -15.06 -13.74 -3.29
N LYS A 165 -16.11 -14.22 -3.96
CA LYS A 165 -16.05 -15.42 -4.78
C LYS A 165 -15.14 -15.20 -5.99
N ASP A 166 -15.37 -14.11 -6.70
CA ASP A 166 -14.64 -13.72 -7.89
C ASP A 166 -13.89 -12.41 -7.62
N SER A 167 -12.76 -12.20 -8.30
CA SER A 167 -12.03 -10.95 -8.19
C SER A 167 -12.67 -9.91 -9.12
N GLU A 168 -13.31 -8.91 -8.55
CA GLU A 168 -13.93 -7.83 -9.31
C GLU A 168 -12.90 -6.73 -9.60
N SER A 169 -12.64 -6.47 -10.88
CA SER A 169 -11.83 -5.32 -11.30
C SER A 169 -12.74 -4.12 -11.49
N VAL A 170 -12.91 -3.33 -10.44
CA VAL A 170 -13.85 -2.22 -10.41
C VAL A 170 -13.20 -0.96 -10.98
N THR A 171 -13.84 -0.39 -12.01
CA THR A 171 -13.42 0.87 -12.63
C THR A 171 -14.62 1.76 -12.93
N PHE A 172 -14.40 3.06 -13.00
CA PHE A 172 -15.43 4.03 -13.39
C PHE A 172 -14.83 5.22 -14.13
N GLU A 173 -15.63 5.85 -14.97
CA GLU A 173 -15.23 6.99 -15.79
C GLU A 173 -15.61 8.31 -15.12
N THR A 174 -14.76 9.32 -15.30
CA THR A 174 -15.03 10.70 -14.84
C THR A 174 -14.61 11.70 -15.92
N PRO A 175 -15.04 12.97 -15.84
CA PRO A 175 -14.54 14.02 -16.73
C PRO A 175 -13.01 14.23 -16.65
N PHE A 176 -12.37 13.77 -15.57
CA PHE A 176 -10.96 13.99 -15.27
C PHE A 176 -10.14 12.68 -15.22
N GLY A 177 -10.60 11.63 -15.91
CA GLY A 177 -9.85 10.39 -16.13
C GLY A 177 -10.62 9.13 -15.74
N LYS A 178 -10.09 7.98 -16.13
CA LYS A 178 -10.60 6.67 -15.73
C LYS A 178 -9.95 6.23 -14.42
N PHE A 179 -10.78 5.80 -13.46
CA PHE A 179 -10.32 5.37 -12.15
C PHE A 179 -10.46 3.87 -11.95
N GLY A 180 -9.45 3.27 -11.31
CA GLY A 180 -9.54 1.96 -10.67
C GLY A 180 -9.55 2.11 -9.16
N ILE A 181 -9.99 1.08 -8.46
CA ILE A 181 -10.00 1.05 -7.00
C ILE A 181 -9.61 -0.34 -6.49
N PHE A 182 -8.83 -0.38 -5.41
CA PHE A 182 -8.55 -1.56 -4.61
C PHE A 182 -8.09 -1.13 -3.22
N THR A 183 -8.01 -2.08 -2.27
CA THR A 183 -7.85 -1.75 -0.86
C THR A 183 -6.60 -2.41 -0.26
N CYS A 184 -5.74 -1.60 0.36
CA CYS A 184 -4.65 -2.05 1.23
C CYS A 184 -3.84 -3.25 0.67
N PHE A 185 -3.92 -4.42 1.30
CA PHE A 185 -3.14 -5.61 0.95
C PHE A 185 -3.30 -6.08 -0.51
N ASP A 186 -4.35 -5.65 -1.21
CA ASP A 186 -4.50 -5.88 -2.66
C ASP A 186 -3.34 -5.35 -3.50
N ILE A 187 -2.61 -4.33 -3.04
CA ILE A 187 -1.48 -3.73 -3.78
C ILE A 187 -0.38 -4.75 -4.12
N PHE A 188 -0.28 -5.84 -3.37
CA PHE A 188 0.68 -6.93 -3.60
C PHE A 188 0.23 -7.94 -4.65
N SER A 189 -1.01 -7.86 -5.14
CA SER A 189 -1.61 -8.88 -5.99
C SER A 189 -1.54 -8.54 -7.47
N HIS A 190 -1.58 -9.57 -8.32
CA HIS A 190 -1.86 -9.36 -9.75
C HIS A 190 -3.29 -8.87 -9.94
N THR A 191 -4.25 -9.58 -9.34
CA THR A 191 -5.66 -9.22 -9.40
C THR A 191 -6.16 -8.81 -8.01
N PRO A 192 -6.71 -7.59 -7.84
CA PRO A 192 -7.04 -6.63 -8.90
C PRO A 192 -5.92 -5.64 -9.30
N ALA A 193 -4.87 -5.47 -8.49
CA ALA A 193 -4.04 -4.26 -8.55
C ALA A 193 -3.26 -4.07 -9.87
N VAL A 194 -2.71 -5.13 -10.46
CA VAL A 194 -2.06 -5.06 -11.78
C VAL A 194 -3.11 -5.00 -12.89
N VAL A 195 -4.16 -5.80 -12.79
CA VAL A 195 -5.22 -5.91 -13.81
C VAL A 195 -5.89 -4.55 -14.08
N VAL A 196 -6.22 -3.77 -13.05
CA VAL A 196 -6.83 -2.44 -13.25
C VAL A 196 -5.93 -1.50 -14.06
N VAL A 197 -4.61 -1.65 -13.97
CA VAL A 197 -3.65 -0.81 -14.72
C VAL A 197 -3.34 -1.38 -16.11
N ASP A 198 -3.03 -2.66 -16.21
CA ASP A 198 -2.51 -3.28 -17.43
C ASP A 198 -3.63 -3.72 -18.38
N GLU A 199 -4.79 -4.12 -17.88
CA GLU A 199 -5.90 -4.57 -18.72
C GLU A 199 -6.96 -3.46 -18.87
N PHE A 200 -7.35 -2.83 -17.77
CA PHE A 200 -8.37 -1.77 -17.81
C PHE A 200 -7.82 -0.38 -18.14
N GLN A 201 -6.49 -0.23 -18.17
CA GLN A 201 -5.80 1.00 -18.62
C GLN A 201 -6.28 2.26 -17.88
N VAL A 202 -6.48 2.16 -16.57
CA VAL A 202 -6.89 3.32 -15.74
C VAL A 202 -5.81 4.41 -15.74
N ASP A 203 -6.26 5.66 -15.57
CA ASP A 203 -5.38 6.82 -15.44
C ASP A 203 -4.93 7.05 -13.99
N SER A 204 -5.82 6.72 -13.05
CA SER A 204 -5.63 6.91 -11.61
C SER A 204 -6.19 5.74 -10.81
N VAL A 205 -5.58 5.45 -9.66
CA VAL A 205 -6.03 4.45 -8.70
C VAL A 205 -6.38 5.13 -7.38
N LEU A 206 -7.55 4.80 -6.85
CA LEU A 206 -7.99 5.15 -5.51
C LEU A 206 -7.61 4.03 -4.55
N TYR A 207 -6.98 4.38 -3.44
CA TYR A 207 -6.40 3.40 -2.54
C TYR A 207 -6.65 3.76 -1.06
N PRO A 208 -7.85 3.44 -0.54
CA PRO A 208 -8.10 3.38 0.89
C PRO A 208 -7.22 2.32 1.54
N VAL A 209 -6.59 2.64 2.67
CA VAL A 209 -5.63 1.75 3.31
C VAL A 209 -5.56 1.93 4.83
N ALA A 210 -5.34 0.84 5.57
CA ALA A 210 -5.01 0.82 6.99
C ALA A 210 -3.71 0.02 7.20
N TRP A 211 -2.58 0.66 6.90
CA TRP A 211 -1.28 0.01 6.75
C TRP A 211 -0.37 0.18 7.96
N TYR A 212 0.10 -0.94 8.49
CA TYR A 212 1.18 -1.02 9.49
C TYR A 212 2.53 -0.81 8.82
N ASN A 213 3.28 0.23 9.20
CA ASN A 213 4.62 0.42 8.65
C ASN A 213 5.59 -0.66 9.16
N THR A 214 6.08 -1.48 8.24
CA THR A 214 7.10 -2.50 8.54
C THR A 214 8.38 -2.19 7.78
N LEU A 215 9.29 -1.47 8.43
CA LEU A 215 10.64 -1.25 7.90
C LEU A 215 11.41 -2.59 7.83
N PRO A 216 12.39 -2.73 6.91
CA PRO A 216 12.90 -1.71 6.00
C PRO A 216 12.15 -1.54 4.68
N LEU A 217 11.29 -2.48 4.24
CA LEU A 217 10.81 -2.50 2.85
C LEU A 217 9.32 -2.18 2.65
N LEU A 218 8.54 -2.18 3.74
CA LEU A 218 7.07 -2.09 3.70
C LEU A 218 6.57 -0.91 4.55
N SER A 219 7.26 0.23 4.48
CA SER A 219 6.65 1.49 4.92
C SER A 219 5.72 2.00 3.82
N ALA A 220 4.53 2.48 4.22
CA ALA A 220 3.45 2.88 3.33
C ALA A 220 3.92 3.86 2.25
N VAL A 221 4.46 5.02 2.65
CA VAL A 221 4.83 6.08 1.70
C VAL A 221 5.89 5.64 0.68
N PRO A 222 7.01 5.02 1.09
CA PRO A 222 7.97 4.44 0.14
C PRO A 222 7.37 3.40 -0.81
N PHE A 223 6.61 2.44 -0.28
CA PHE A 223 6.09 1.35 -1.09
C PHE A 223 5.01 1.81 -2.07
N HIS A 224 4.03 2.60 -1.59
CA HIS A 224 2.93 3.12 -2.42
C HIS A 224 3.44 4.03 -3.54
N SER A 225 4.40 4.92 -3.24
CA SER A 225 5.00 5.79 -4.26
C SER A 225 5.81 5.01 -5.31
N ALA A 226 6.56 3.98 -4.88
CA ALA A 226 7.30 3.11 -5.77
C ALA A 226 6.37 2.30 -6.69
N TRP A 227 5.24 1.82 -6.15
CA TRP A 227 4.20 1.13 -6.92
C TRP A 227 3.60 2.04 -7.99
N ALA A 228 3.19 3.25 -7.63
CA ALA A 228 2.62 4.24 -8.56
C ALA A 228 3.58 4.57 -9.72
N ARG A 229 4.87 4.75 -9.40
CA ARG A 229 5.93 5.01 -10.38
C ARG A 229 6.12 3.83 -11.34
N ALA A 230 6.22 2.61 -10.82
CA ALA A 230 6.49 1.42 -11.62
C ALA A 230 5.30 1.03 -12.51
N MET A 231 4.08 1.14 -11.95
CA MET A 231 2.84 0.90 -12.68
C MET A 231 2.46 2.07 -13.59
N ARG A 232 3.13 3.22 -13.43
CA ARG A 232 2.97 4.43 -14.24
C ARG A 232 1.52 4.92 -14.27
N VAL A 233 0.95 5.03 -13.08
CA VAL A 233 -0.42 5.49 -12.83
C VAL A 233 -0.42 6.53 -11.71
N ASN A 234 -1.41 7.43 -11.67
CA ASN A 234 -1.61 8.22 -10.45
C ASN A 234 -2.14 7.31 -9.34
N LEU A 235 -1.72 7.55 -8.10
CA LEU A 235 -2.21 6.81 -6.94
C LEU A 235 -2.56 7.79 -5.81
N LEU A 236 -3.80 7.69 -5.31
CA LEU A 236 -4.28 8.46 -4.17
C LEU A 236 -4.41 7.51 -2.98
N ALA A 237 -3.39 7.52 -2.12
CA ALA A 237 -3.30 6.65 -0.94
C ALA A 237 -3.76 7.40 0.32
N ALA A 238 -4.86 6.94 0.93
CA ALA A 238 -5.36 7.50 2.18
C ALA A 238 -5.22 6.46 3.29
N ASN A 239 -4.26 6.68 4.19
CA ASN A 239 -3.96 5.79 5.30
C ASN A 239 -4.60 6.25 6.60
N THR A 240 -4.93 5.27 7.44
CA THR A 240 -5.29 5.49 8.85
C THR A 240 -4.11 6.07 9.63
N HIS A 241 -4.43 6.94 10.59
CA HIS A 241 -3.43 7.52 11.51
C HIS A 241 -3.59 6.95 12.91
N ASN A 242 -2.67 6.07 13.30
CA ASN A 242 -2.57 5.47 14.62
C ASN A 242 -1.11 5.13 14.93
N THR A 243 -0.45 6.02 15.67
CA THR A 243 0.97 5.89 16.02
C THR A 243 1.27 4.68 16.89
N SER A 244 0.34 4.25 17.75
CA SER A 244 0.50 3.06 18.60
C SER A 244 0.60 1.75 17.80
N MET A 245 0.09 1.75 16.57
CA MET A 245 0.17 0.61 15.65
C MET A 245 1.08 0.91 14.45
N HIS A 246 1.88 1.97 14.49
CA HIS A 246 2.72 2.39 13.36
C HIS A 246 1.93 2.64 12.06
N MET A 247 0.66 3.03 12.16
CA MET A 247 -0.16 3.41 11.02
C MET A 247 -0.04 4.91 10.79
N THR A 248 0.68 5.26 9.73
CA THR A 248 0.78 6.61 9.17
C THR A 248 1.36 6.46 7.77
N GLY A 249 1.25 7.47 6.93
CA GLY A 249 1.78 7.38 5.58
C GLY A 249 0.70 7.42 4.51
N SER A 250 0.25 8.63 4.22
CA SER A 250 -0.69 8.92 3.14
C SER A 250 0.03 9.70 2.05
N GLY A 251 -0.50 9.73 0.82
CA GLY A 251 0.05 10.59 -0.21
C GLY A 251 -0.67 10.55 -1.55
N ILE A 252 -0.27 11.49 -2.40
CA ILE A 252 -0.69 11.60 -3.79
C ILE A 252 0.55 11.45 -4.66
N TYR A 253 0.54 10.43 -5.50
CA TYR A 253 1.69 10.02 -6.30
C TYR A 253 1.32 10.05 -7.78
N ALA A 254 2.22 10.59 -8.61
CA ALA A 254 2.11 10.58 -10.06
C ALA A 254 3.23 9.70 -10.65
N PRO A 255 3.11 9.23 -11.91
CA PRO A 255 4.13 8.39 -12.55
C PRO A 255 5.53 9.03 -12.53
N GLU A 256 5.59 10.35 -12.71
CA GLU A 256 6.82 11.12 -12.80
C GLU A 256 7.38 11.50 -11.42
N ALA A 257 6.52 11.76 -10.43
CA ALA A 257 6.93 12.30 -9.14
C ALA A 257 5.94 12.05 -7.99
N VAL A 258 6.47 12.04 -6.77
CA VAL A 258 5.67 12.21 -5.55
C VAL A 258 5.17 13.64 -5.47
N LYS A 259 3.85 13.84 -5.41
CA LYS A 259 3.24 15.17 -5.41
C LYS A 259 3.16 15.76 -4.01
N VAL A 260 2.66 14.95 -3.07
CA VAL A 260 2.60 15.27 -1.64
C VAL A 260 2.50 13.97 -0.87
N TYR A 261 3.10 13.92 0.31
CA TYR A 261 2.94 12.82 1.24
C TYR A 261 2.97 13.34 2.67
N HIS A 262 2.48 12.52 3.59
CA HIS A 262 2.53 12.80 5.01
C HIS A 262 2.93 11.54 5.76
N TYR A 263 3.86 11.70 6.70
CA TYR A 263 4.31 10.67 7.63
C TYR A 263 4.52 11.34 8.98
N ASP A 264 3.82 10.86 10.00
CA ASP A 264 3.90 11.40 11.35
C ASP A 264 3.75 10.26 12.38
N MET A 265 4.79 10.07 13.18
CA MET A 265 4.81 9.12 14.30
C MET A 265 4.78 9.84 15.65
N GLU A 266 4.75 11.17 15.66
CA GLU A 266 4.92 12.01 16.84
C GLU A 266 3.59 12.56 17.36
N THR A 267 2.63 12.84 16.48
CA THR A 267 1.32 13.40 16.87
C THR A 267 0.16 12.47 16.58
N GLU A 268 -1.02 12.74 17.16
CA GLU A 268 -2.28 12.02 16.87
C GLU A 268 -3.15 12.74 15.82
N SER A 269 -2.57 13.73 15.12
CA SER A 269 -3.33 14.61 14.22
C SER A 269 -3.63 13.95 12.88
N GLY A 270 -4.86 14.07 12.40
CA GLY A 270 -5.19 13.76 11.00
C GLY A 270 -4.63 14.81 10.03
N GLN A 271 -4.43 14.41 8.77
CA GLN A 271 -3.87 15.29 7.73
C GLN A 271 -4.71 15.26 6.46
N LEU A 272 -5.15 16.44 5.99
CA LEU A 272 -5.67 16.63 4.63
C LEU A 272 -4.52 17.03 3.70
N MET A 273 -4.45 16.44 2.52
CA MET A 273 -3.49 16.79 1.48
C MET A 273 -4.20 17.04 0.16
N LEU A 274 -3.71 18.02 -0.60
CA LEU A 274 -4.22 18.35 -1.92
C LEU A 274 -3.06 18.43 -2.89
N SER A 275 -3.29 17.97 -4.12
CA SER A 275 -2.37 18.22 -5.22
C SER A 275 -3.10 18.13 -6.55
N GLU A 276 -2.60 18.89 -7.52
CA GLU A 276 -3.03 18.78 -8.91
C GLU A 276 -2.35 17.58 -9.58
N LEU A 277 -3.16 16.80 -10.30
CA LEU A 277 -2.73 15.65 -11.08
C LEU A 277 -3.13 15.82 -12.54
N LYS A 278 -2.39 15.16 -13.42
CA LYS A 278 -2.78 15.03 -14.83
C LYS A 278 -3.86 13.97 -14.95
N SER A 279 -4.99 14.35 -15.54
CA SER A 279 -6.15 13.46 -15.73
C SER A 279 -5.81 12.22 -16.55
N ARG A 280 -4.90 12.34 -17.53
CA ARG A 280 -4.47 11.25 -18.41
C ARG A 280 -2.95 11.23 -18.54
N PRO A 281 -2.21 10.75 -17.51
CA PRO A 281 -0.75 10.85 -17.48
C PRO A 281 -0.07 10.23 -18.70
N ARG A 282 -0.66 9.19 -19.30
CA ARG A 282 -0.16 8.50 -20.51
C ARG A 282 -0.02 9.39 -21.73
N ASN A 283 -0.77 10.49 -21.78
CA ASN A 283 -0.74 11.45 -22.89
C ASN A 283 0.31 12.56 -22.68
N GLU A 284 0.95 12.60 -21.51
CA GLU A 284 1.89 13.65 -21.16
C GLU A 284 3.31 13.34 -21.68
N PRO A 285 4.07 14.35 -22.15
CA PRO A 285 5.47 14.15 -22.57
C PRO A 285 6.38 13.64 -21.45
N THR A 286 6.01 13.92 -20.19
CA THR A 286 6.74 13.49 -19.00
C THR A 286 6.42 12.05 -18.59
N TYR A 287 5.55 11.35 -19.34
CA TYR A 287 5.19 9.97 -19.02
C TYR A 287 6.42 9.05 -19.09
N PRO A 288 6.73 8.32 -18.00
CA PRO A 288 7.91 7.48 -17.95
C PRO A 288 7.84 6.31 -18.94
N ALA A 289 8.96 6.06 -19.63
CA ALA A 289 9.11 4.90 -20.49
C ALA A 289 9.08 3.60 -19.66
N ALA A 290 8.69 2.50 -20.31
CA ALA A 290 8.83 1.18 -19.70
C ALA A 290 10.31 0.87 -19.43
N VAL A 291 10.56 0.14 -18.34
CA VAL A 291 11.90 -0.21 -17.86
C VAL A 291 12.12 -1.70 -18.10
N ASP A 292 13.25 -2.06 -18.72
CA ASP A 292 13.75 -3.43 -18.67
C ASP A 292 14.64 -3.56 -17.43
N TRP A 293 14.04 -4.10 -16.36
CA TRP A 293 14.69 -4.20 -15.06
C TRP A 293 15.93 -5.10 -15.03
N SER A 294 16.14 -5.91 -16.07
CA SER A 294 17.21 -6.90 -16.14
C SER A 294 18.32 -6.55 -17.15
N ALA A 295 18.07 -5.60 -18.06
CA ALA A 295 18.93 -5.32 -19.20
C ALA A 295 20.39 -5.01 -18.79
N TYR A 296 20.60 -4.05 -17.88
CA TYR A 296 21.94 -3.71 -17.42
C TYR A 296 22.57 -4.87 -16.66
N ALA A 297 21.85 -5.44 -15.68
CA ALA A 297 22.35 -6.47 -14.79
C ALA A 297 22.81 -7.73 -15.54
N ARG A 298 22.10 -8.14 -16.60
CA ARG A 298 22.49 -9.28 -17.44
C ARG A 298 23.69 -9.00 -18.34
N SER A 299 23.98 -7.73 -18.62
CA SER A 299 25.09 -7.32 -19.50
C SER A 299 26.44 -7.21 -18.78
N VAL A 300 26.43 -7.07 -17.45
CA VAL A 300 27.64 -6.85 -16.65
C VAL A 300 28.16 -8.14 -16.03
N LYS A 301 29.48 -8.23 -15.90
CA LYS A 301 30.10 -9.32 -15.14
C LYS A 301 29.94 -9.04 -13.63
N PRO A 302 29.70 -10.07 -12.80
CA PRO A 302 29.71 -9.93 -11.35
C PRO A 302 31.01 -9.28 -10.86
N PHE A 303 30.91 -8.38 -9.89
CA PHE A 303 32.07 -7.83 -9.22
C PHE A 303 32.69 -8.90 -8.31
N LEU A 304 33.98 -9.18 -8.50
CA LEU A 304 34.71 -10.13 -7.66
C LEU A 304 34.90 -9.54 -6.26
N SER A 305 34.54 -10.31 -5.23
CA SER A 305 34.76 -9.96 -3.83
C SER A 305 35.35 -11.16 -3.11
N GLU A 306 36.42 -10.95 -2.34
CA GLU A 306 37.00 -11.96 -1.44
C GLU A 306 36.21 -12.09 -0.13
N GLN A 307 35.18 -11.26 0.05
CA GLN A 307 34.37 -11.21 1.26
C GLN A 307 33.29 -12.29 1.26
N SER A 308 33.14 -12.97 2.40
CA SER A 308 32.06 -13.92 2.61
C SER A 308 30.70 -13.23 2.75
N ASN A 309 29.69 -13.85 2.15
CA ASN A 309 28.30 -13.48 2.38
C ASN A 309 27.83 -13.95 3.77
N PHE A 310 26.76 -13.37 4.27
CA PHE A 310 26.11 -13.77 5.51
C PHE A 310 24.58 -13.74 5.37
N PRO A 311 23.82 -14.57 6.12
CA PRO A 311 22.37 -14.51 6.12
C PRO A 311 21.87 -13.36 6.99
N GLY A 312 20.72 -12.79 6.64
CA GLY A 312 20.01 -11.80 7.45
C GLY A 312 18.52 -11.83 7.16
N MET A 313 17.69 -11.50 8.14
CA MET A 313 16.24 -11.60 8.03
C MET A 313 15.63 -10.22 7.73
N ILE A 314 14.78 -10.14 6.71
CA ILE A 314 13.86 -9.00 6.52
C ILE A 314 12.45 -9.55 6.56
N TYR A 315 11.65 -9.14 7.53
CA TYR A 315 10.24 -9.52 7.64
C TYR A 315 10.01 -11.03 7.39
N PHE A 316 10.73 -11.87 8.14
CA PHE A 316 10.68 -13.34 8.07
C PHE A 316 11.27 -13.99 6.81
N ASP A 317 11.79 -13.21 5.86
CA ASP A 317 12.51 -13.72 4.70
C ASP A 317 14.02 -13.72 4.93
N GLU A 318 14.70 -14.84 4.65
CA GLU A 318 16.15 -14.97 4.77
C GLU A 318 16.85 -14.49 3.49
N LEU A 319 17.55 -13.36 3.58
CA LEU A 319 18.33 -12.75 2.51
C LEU A 319 19.80 -13.16 2.59
N THR A 320 20.46 -13.17 1.43
CA THR A 320 21.92 -13.26 1.35
C THR A 320 22.51 -11.85 1.29
N PHE A 321 23.33 -11.49 2.28
CA PHE A 321 23.95 -10.17 2.40
C PHE A 321 25.47 -10.18 2.20
N ILE A 322 25.99 -9.02 1.81
CA ILE A 322 27.42 -8.66 1.83
C ILE A 322 27.61 -7.25 2.42
N GLU A 323 28.54 -7.09 3.35
CA GLU A 323 28.80 -5.81 4.04
C GLU A 323 29.63 -4.86 3.17
N LEU A 324 29.27 -3.59 3.16
CA LEU A 324 30.03 -2.50 2.55
C LEU A 324 31.13 -2.00 3.50
N LYS A 325 32.33 -2.57 3.37
CA LYS A 325 33.48 -2.28 4.24
C LYS A 325 34.16 -0.94 3.98
N ARG A 326 34.14 -0.47 2.72
CA ARG A 326 34.84 0.75 2.29
C ARG A 326 33.88 1.92 2.09
N ASN A 327 34.42 3.13 1.97
CA ASN A 327 33.63 4.32 1.61
C ASN A 327 33.13 4.27 0.16
N THR A 328 33.84 3.57 -0.72
CA THR A 328 33.53 3.39 -2.14
C THR A 328 33.69 1.92 -2.50
N GLY A 329 32.84 1.43 -3.38
CA GLY A 329 32.94 0.04 -3.79
C GLY A 329 31.93 -0.37 -4.85
N ASN A 330 32.20 -1.55 -5.41
CA ASN A 330 31.33 -2.25 -6.32
C ASN A 330 31.11 -3.66 -5.75
N TYR A 331 29.86 -4.05 -5.56
CA TYR A 331 29.51 -5.33 -4.94
C TYR A 331 28.47 -6.06 -5.79
N THR A 332 28.57 -7.38 -5.81
CA THR A 332 27.54 -8.28 -6.34
C THR A 332 27.22 -9.33 -5.28
N VAL A 333 25.93 -9.55 -5.04
CA VAL A 333 25.43 -10.64 -4.19
C VAL A 333 24.28 -11.33 -4.93
N CYS A 334 24.24 -12.65 -4.85
CA CYS A 334 23.21 -13.43 -5.52
C CYS A 334 22.52 -14.37 -4.55
N GLN A 335 21.22 -14.59 -4.75
CA GLN A 335 20.45 -15.65 -4.13
C GLN A 335 19.59 -16.29 -5.22
N LYS A 336 19.75 -17.60 -5.43
CA LYS A 336 19.12 -18.36 -6.54
C LYS A 336 19.33 -17.67 -7.89
N ASP A 337 18.26 -17.26 -8.58
CA ASP A 337 18.32 -16.70 -9.94
C ASP A 337 18.52 -15.17 -9.94
N LEU A 338 18.45 -14.53 -8.77
CA LEU A 338 18.64 -13.08 -8.63
C LEU A 338 20.07 -12.74 -8.22
N CYS A 339 20.76 -11.97 -9.05
CA CYS A 339 22.00 -11.30 -8.74
C CYS A 339 21.78 -9.78 -8.67
N CYS A 340 22.20 -9.16 -7.58
CA CYS A 340 22.08 -7.75 -7.30
C CYS A 340 23.43 -7.06 -7.40
N HIS A 341 23.51 -5.95 -8.14
CA HIS A 341 24.74 -5.19 -8.36
C HIS A 341 24.61 -3.79 -7.79
N LEU A 342 25.62 -3.38 -7.02
CA LEU A 342 25.71 -2.05 -6.43
C LEU A 342 27.06 -1.41 -6.75
N THR A 343 27.02 -0.18 -7.24
CA THR A 343 28.15 0.77 -7.19
C THR A 343 27.77 1.89 -6.25
N TYR A 344 28.65 2.30 -5.33
CA TYR A 344 28.35 3.38 -4.39
C TYR A 344 29.58 4.20 -3.97
N LYS A 345 29.31 5.40 -3.47
CA LYS A 345 30.24 6.28 -2.79
C LYS A 345 29.53 6.96 -1.61
N MET A 346 29.96 6.63 -0.39
CA MET A 346 29.55 7.31 0.84
C MET A 346 30.28 8.65 0.96
N SER A 347 29.63 9.67 1.55
CA SER A 347 30.33 10.91 1.91
C SER A 347 31.46 10.68 2.92
N GLU A 348 31.25 9.74 3.84
CA GLU A 348 32.24 9.31 4.82
C GLU A 348 31.90 7.88 5.24
N LYS A 349 32.90 7.02 5.45
CA LYS A 349 32.70 5.70 6.05
C LYS A 349 32.78 5.83 7.56
N ARG A 350 31.62 5.71 8.21
CA ARG A 350 31.53 5.72 9.66
C ARG A 350 31.89 4.35 10.24
N THR A 351 32.41 4.35 11.48
CA THR A 351 32.74 3.14 12.23
C THR A 351 31.56 2.62 13.07
N ASP A 352 30.57 3.48 13.34
CA ASP A 352 29.36 3.16 14.11
C ASP A 352 28.14 2.82 13.24
N GLU A 353 28.25 2.94 11.90
CA GLU A 353 27.20 2.51 10.96
C GLU A 353 27.69 1.46 9.98
N VAL A 354 26.90 0.39 9.87
CA VAL A 354 27.13 -0.69 8.92
C VAL A 354 26.03 -0.68 7.86
N TYR A 355 26.44 -0.88 6.62
CA TYR A 355 25.56 -1.01 5.46
C TYR A 355 25.83 -2.35 4.77
N ALA A 356 24.77 -2.96 4.26
CA ALA A 356 24.86 -4.23 3.55
C ALA A 356 24.03 -4.20 2.26
N LEU A 357 24.54 -4.86 1.23
CA LEU A 357 23.80 -5.19 0.01
C LEU A 357 23.21 -6.60 0.18
N GLY A 358 21.92 -6.76 -0.08
CA GLY A 358 21.19 -8.02 0.03
C GLY A 358 20.47 -8.41 -1.25
N ALA A 359 20.32 -9.73 -1.45
CA ALA A 359 19.48 -10.33 -2.47
C ALA A 359 18.46 -11.30 -1.83
N PHE A 360 17.22 -11.24 -2.32
CA PHE A 360 16.16 -12.22 -2.03
C PHE A 360 15.58 -12.80 -3.32
N ASP A 361 15.37 -14.11 -3.39
CA ASP A 361 14.59 -14.77 -4.45
C ASP A 361 13.81 -15.94 -3.85
N GLY A 362 12.52 -15.73 -3.52
CA GLY A 362 11.76 -16.71 -2.74
C GLY A 362 10.30 -16.38 -2.52
N LEU A 363 9.58 -17.37 -2.00
CA LEU A 363 8.18 -17.24 -1.58
C LEU A 363 8.15 -16.73 -0.14
N HIS A 364 7.59 -15.54 0.06
CA HIS A 364 7.20 -15.05 1.37
C HIS A 364 5.95 -15.81 1.84
N THR A 365 5.87 -16.16 3.13
CA THR A 365 4.78 -17.00 3.65
C THR A 365 4.14 -16.54 4.95
N VAL A 366 4.64 -15.48 5.59
CA VAL A 366 4.13 -15.01 6.89
C VAL A 366 3.11 -13.91 6.65
N GLU A 367 1.92 -13.99 7.27
CA GLU A 367 0.86 -12.98 7.07
C GLU A 367 0.38 -12.81 5.61
N GLY A 368 0.80 -13.72 4.72
CA GLY A 368 0.40 -13.82 3.32
C GLY A 368 1.40 -14.66 2.52
N GLN A 369 1.00 -15.12 1.34
CA GLN A 369 1.85 -15.92 0.46
C GLN A 369 2.06 -15.23 -0.88
N TYR A 370 3.30 -14.80 -1.15
CA TYR A 370 3.64 -14.07 -2.37
C TYR A 370 5.14 -14.17 -2.71
N TYR A 371 5.45 -14.35 -3.99
CA TYR A 371 6.82 -14.55 -4.46
C TYR A 371 7.57 -13.24 -4.76
N LEU A 372 8.76 -13.10 -4.19
CA LEU A 372 9.54 -11.88 -4.21
C LEU A 372 10.89 -12.10 -4.88
N GLN A 373 11.34 -11.08 -5.60
CA GLN A 373 12.74 -10.87 -5.95
C GLN A 373 13.14 -9.50 -5.44
N ILE A 374 14.17 -9.40 -4.59
CA ILE A 374 14.55 -8.13 -3.94
C ILE A 374 16.03 -7.90 -4.05
N CYS A 375 16.41 -6.71 -4.51
CA CYS A 375 17.75 -6.17 -4.32
C CYS A 375 17.68 -4.99 -3.36
N THR A 376 18.49 -4.97 -2.31
CA THR A 376 18.44 -3.90 -1.31
C THR A 376 19.81 -3.51 -0.78
N LEU A 377 20.10 -2.22 -0.70
CA LEU A 377 21.13 -1.65 0.15
C LEU A 377 20.42 -1.12 1.40
N LEU A 378 20.84 -1.52 2.59
CA LEU A 378 20.25 -1.04 3.84
C LEU A 378 21.30 -0.74 4.91
N LYS A 379 20.90 0.13 5.85
CA LYS A 379 21.63 0.37 7.10
C LYS A 379 21.20 -0.69 8.13
N CYS A 380 22.16 -1.37 8.74
CA CYS A 380 21.90 -2.32 9.82
C CYS A 380 21.56 -1.58 11.12
N GLN A 381 20.78 -2.18 12.02
CA GLN A 381 20.31 -1.49 13.23
C GLN A 381 21.48 -1.02 14.10
N ILE A 382 22.46 -1.91 14.29
CA ILE A 382 23.72 -1.67 14.98
C ILE A 382 24.88 -2.23 14.14
N SER A 383 26.10 -2.17 14.67
CA SER A 383 27.31 -2.68 13.99
C SER A 383 27.38 -4.20 13.89
N ASP A 384 26.51 -4.94 14.59
CA ASP A 384 26.38 -6.38 14.46
C ASP A 384 25.62 -6.74 13.18
N LEU A 385 26.30 -7.50 12.30
CA LEU A 385 25.77 -7.94 11.00
C LEU A 385 24.47 -8.76 11.12
N ARG A 386 24.23 -9.42 12.26
CA ARG A 386 22.98 -10.17 12.50
C ARG A 386 21.74 -9.26 12.56
N THR A 387 21.94 -7.95 12.74
CA THR A 387 20.85 -6.97 12.78
C THR A 387 20.58 -6.31 11.42
N CYS A 388 21.30 -6.72 10.36
CA CYS A 388 21.01 -6.26 9.01
C CYS A 388 19.67 -6.83 8.54
N GLY A 389 18.69 -5.94 8.39
CA GLY A 389 17.30 -6.28 8.04
C GLY A 389 16.29 -5.94 9.13
N GLU A 390 16.76 -5.68 10.35
CA GLU A 390 15.91 -5.17 11.44
C GLU A 390 15.42 -3.73 11.18
N PRO A 391 14.28 -3.31 11.74
CA PRO A 391 13.76 -1.95 11.59
C PRO A 391 14.73 -0.86 12.09
N VAL A 392 14.94 0.17 11.26
CA VAL A 392 15.79 1.32 11.58
C VAL A 392 15.13 2.65 11.22
N GLY A 393 14.93 3.52 12.21
CA GLY A 393 14.33 4.84 11.99
C GLY A 393 15.32 5.96 11.63
N SER A 394 16.61 5.80 11.94
CA SER A 394 17.61 6.86 11.73
C SER A 394 18.96 6.35 11.24
N ALA A 395 19.62 7.20 10.44
CA ALA A 395 20.97 7.01 9.93
C ALA A 395 21.71 8.35 9.84
N PHE A 396 23.03 8.30 9.67
CA PHE A 396 23.92 9.45 9.56
C PHE A 396 24.74 9.47 8.26
N THR A 397 24.92 8.32 7.60
CA THR A 397 25.67 8.22 6.35
C THR A 397 24.86 8.69 5.13
N LYS A 398 25.39 9.68 4.41
CA LYS A 398 24.88 10.11 3.10
C LYS A 398 25.65 9.41 1.97
N LEU A 399 24.97 9.20 0.84
CA LEU A 399 25.60 8.70 -0.38
C LEU A 399 25.82 9.87 -1.34
N GLU A 400 27.05 10.02 -1.84
CA GLU A 400 27.37 10.91 -2.95
C GLU A 400 26.91 10.32 -4.27
N GLU A 401 27.14 9.02 -4.44
CA GLU A 401 26.78 8.27 -5.64
C GLU A 401 26.24 6.89 -5.26
N PHE A 402 25.24 6.42 -6.00
CA PHE A 402 24.79 5.03 -5.99
C PHE A 402 24.24 4.60 -7.35
N SER A 403 24.35 3.32 -7.66
CA SER A 403 23.68 2.66 -8.78
C SER A 403 23.35 1.22 -8.39
N LEU A 404 22.06 0.92 -8.22
CA LEU A 404 21.54 -0.41 -7.87
C LEU A 404 20.80 -1.02 -9.06
N SER A 405 21.00 -2.32 -9.31
CA SER A 405 20.32 -3.08 -10.37
C SER A 405 20.28 -4.57 -10.01
N GLY A 406 19.44 -5.36 -10.68
CA GLY A 406 19.40 -6.81 -10.48
C GLY A 406 18.88 -7.60 -11.68
N THR A 407 19.16 -8.91 -11.72
CA THR A 407 18.75 -9.80 -12.82
C THR A 407 17.29 -10.24 -12.72
N PHE A 408 16.37 -9.31 -12.44
CA PHE A 408 14.96 -9.59 -12.22
C PHE A 408 14.33 -10.44 -13.34
N ALA A 409 13.52 -11.42 -12.94
CA ALA A 409 12.73 -12.26 -13.84
C ALA A 409 11.33 -11.67 -14.12
N THR A 410 11.04 -10.49 -13.57
CA THR A 410 9.74 -9.81 -13.64
C THR A 410 9.90 -8.38 -14.15
N ARG A 411 8.85 -7.87 -14.80
CA ARG A 411 8.74 -6.44 -15.16
C ARG A 411 8.18 -5.58 -14.02
N TYR A 412 7.62 -6.20 -12.99
CA TYR A 412 6.97 -5.52 -11.86
C TYR A 412 7.98 -5.35 -10.72
N VAL A 413 8.78 -4.30 -10.81
CA VAL A 413 9.79 -3.93 -9.81
C VAL A 413 9.53 -2.51 -9.32
N PHE A 414 9.43 -2.35 -8.00
CA PHE A 414 9.07 -1.11 -7.32
C PHE A 414 10.33 -0.49 -6.70
N PRO A 415 10.87 0.60 -7.27
CA PRO A 415 12.09 1.24 -6.81
C PRO A 415 11.84 2.14 -5.59
N GLN A 416 12.53 1.88 -4.48
CA GLN A 416 12.36 2.58 -3.22
C GLN A 416 13.66 3.27 -2.79
N ILE A 417 13.54 4.50 -2.27
CA ILE A 417 14.61 5.20 -1.55
C ILE A 417 14.01 5.74 -0.25
N ILE A 418 14.49 5.22 0.86
CA ILE A 418 14.06 5.62 2.20
C ILE A 418 15.23 6.31 2.88
N LEU A 419 15.01 7.54 3.30
CA LEU A 419 15.98 8.36 4.02
C LEU A 419 15.63 8.40 5.51
N SER A 420 16.59 8.83 6.33
CA SER A 420 16.43 8.94 7.80
C SER A 420 15.12 9.63 8.19
N GLY A 421 14.40 9.06 9.16
CA GLY A 421 13.07 9.52 9.56
C GLY A 421 11.95 9.11 8.58
N SER A 422 12.12 8.00 7.85
CA SER A 422 11.17 7.48 6.86
C SER A 422 10.80 8.48 5.76
N GLN A 423 11.73 9.38 5.42
CA GLN A 423 11.53 10.42 4.42
C GLN A 423 11.80 9.89 3.01
N LEU A 424 11.09 10.41 2.01
CA LEU A 424 11.39 10.10 0.61
C LEU A 424 12.53 10.97 0.07
N ALA A 425 13.29 10.41 -0.87
CA ALA A 425 14.19 11.22 -1.68
C ALA A 425 13.41 11.97 -2.77
N PRO A 426 13.61 13.28 -2.95
CA PRO A 426 13.07 14.00 -4.10
C PRO A 426 13.71 13.52 -5.41
N GLU A 427 12.93 13.46 -6.48
CA GLU A 427 13.31 12.94 -7.81
C GLU A 427 14.48 13.67 -8.46
N ARG A 428 14.74 14.93 -8.08
CA ARG A 428 15.93 15.65 -8.57
C ARG A 428 17.25 14.99 -8.13
N HIS A 429 17.23 14.13 -7.10
CA HIS A 429 18.41 13.46 -6.56
C HIS A 429 18.64 12.05 -7.13
N TYR A 430 17.69 11.47 -7.86
CA TYR A 430 17.82 10.11 -8.38
C TYR A 430 17.08 9.93 -9.71
N GLU A 431 17.30 8.81 -10.37
CA GLU A 431 16.53 8.40 -11.55
C GLU A 431 16.47 6.88 -11.69
N VAL A 432 15.47 6.43 -12.43
CA VAL A 432 15.36 5.05 -12.91
C VAL A 432 15.67 5.05 -14.40
N LEU A 433 16.75 4.38 -14.78
CA LEU A 433 17.16 4.26 -16.17
C LEU A 433 16.38 3.15 -16.86
N ARG A 434 16.21 3.26 -18.19
CA ARG A 434 15.48 2.28 -19.02
C ARG A 434 16.07 0.87 -18.96
N ASP A 435 17.34 0.75 -18.57
CA ASP A 435 18.08 -0.51 -18.44
C ASP A 435 18.02 -1.12 -17.03
N GLY A 436 17.13 -0.62 -16.15
CA GLY A 436 16.84 -1.22 -14.86
C GLY A 436 17.68 -0.72 -13.70
N ARG A 437 18.47 0.34 -13.89
CA ARG A 437 19.29 0.94 -12.81
C ARG A 437 18.53 2.01 -12.04
N LEU A 438 18.50 1.89 -10.72
CA LEU A 438 18.18 2.96 -9.78
C LEU A 438 19.46 3.70 -9.42
N ARG A 439 19.61 4.96 -9.86
CA ARG A 439 20.87 5.70 -9.82
C ARG A 439 20.71 7.08 -9.18
N SER A 440 21.74 7.55 -8.47
CA SER A 440 21.84 8.92 -7.99
C SER A 440 22.10 9.90 -9.13
N ARG A 441 21.41 11.05 -9.12
CA ARG A 441 21.77 12.24 -9.93
C ARG A 441 22.68 13.20 -9.17
N SER A 442 22.58 13.19 -7.85
CA SER A 442 23.39 14.00 -6.95
C SER A 442 23.44 13.34 -5.58
N ARG A 443 24.25 13.91 -4.68
CA ARG A 443 24.32 13.51 -3.28
C ARG A 443 22.93 13.48 -2.64
N THR A 444 22.67 12.45 -1.84
CA THR A 444 21.38 12.33 -1.13
C THR A 444 21.19 13.51 -0.15
N PRO A 445 19.97 14.07 -0.06
CA PRO A 445 19.73 15.24 0.77
C PRO A 445 19.84 14.89 2.27
N LEU A 446 19.41 13.68 2.63
CA LEU A 446 19.47 13.12 3.99
C LEU A 446 20.24 11.79 3.98
N PRO A 447 20.63 11.29 5.16
CA PRO A 447 21.21 9.95 5.30
C PRO A 447 20.27 8.87 4.78
N VAL A 448 20.84 7.81 4.21
CA VAL A 448 20.09 6.73 3.56
C VAL A 448 19.78 5.63 4.56
N LEU A 449 18.53 5.21 4.67
CA LEU A 449 18.16 3.99 5.39
C LEU A 449 18.16 2.80 4.44
N VAL A 450 17.53 2.96 3.27
CA VAL A 450 17.28 1.88 2.31
C VAL A 450 17.33 2.41 0.88
N LEU A 451 17.98 1.67 -0.02
CA LEU A 451 17.73 1.70 -1.46
C LEU A 451 17.26 0.31 -1.86
N ALA A 452 16.09 0.16 -2.46
CA ALA A 452 15.59 -1.15 -2.83
C ALA A 452 14.95 -1.19 -4.22
N LEU A 453 15.05 -2.35 -4.85
CA LEU A 453 14.28 -2.75 -6.02
C LEU A 453 13.45 -3.95 -5.57
N TYR A 454 12.16 -3.72 -5.31
CA TYR A 454 11.23 -4.72 -4.78
C TYR A 454 10.41 -5.32 -5.92
N GLY A 455 10.71 -6.55 -6.33
CA GLY A 455 10.10 -7.25 -7.45
C GLY A 455 9.04 -8.26 -7.03
N ARG A 456 7.91 -8.29 -7.77
CA ARG A 456 6.86 -9.31 -7.63
C ARG A 456 6.84 -10.27 -8.81
N VAL A 457 6.84 -11.56 -8.54
CA VAL A 457 6.77 -12.62 -9.56
C VAL A 457 5.42 -13.32 -9.46
N PHE A 458 4.38 -12.67 -9.98
CA PHE A 458 2.99 -13.10 -9.81
C PHE A 458 2.70 -14.52 -10.31
N ASP A 459 3.38 -14.97 -11.38
CA ASP A 459 3.23 -16.33 -11.91
C ASP A 459 3.67 -17.43 -10.93
N LYS A 460 4.42 -17.07 -9.88
CA LYS A 460 4.87 -17.97 -8.82
C LYS A 460 4.04 -17.84 -7.54
N ASP A 461 3.01 -17.00 -7.52
CA ASP A 461 2.11 -16.85 -6.37
C ASP A 461 1.09 -18.01 -6.30
N PRO A 462 0.56 -18.30 -5.10
CA PRO A 462 -0.67 -19.09 -5.01
C PRO A 462 -1.88 -18.31 -5.56
N PRO A 463 -3.03 -18.98 -5.82
CA PRO A 463 -4.21 -18.32 -6.36
C PRO A 463 -4.78 -17.15 -5.54
N ARG A 464 -4.53 -17.11 -4.22
CA ARG A 464 -4.94 -16.01 -3.32
C ARG A 464 -3.86 -15.76 -2.26
N LEU A 465 -3.47 -14.50 -2.06
CA LEU A 465 -2.34 -14.13 -1.18
C LEU A 465 -2.65 -14.30 0.31
N GLY A 466 -3.90 -14.06 0.73
CA GLY A 466 -4.32 -14.09 2.14
C GLY A 466 -4.71 -15.47 2.67
N GLN A 467 -4.76 -16.50 1.83
CA GLN A 467 -4.96 -17.88 2.30
C GLN A 467 -3.58 -18.49 2.53
N GLY A 468 -3.15 -18.55 3.80
CA GLY A 468 -2.03 -19.42 4.19
C GLY A 468 -2.26 -20.86 3.69
N PRO A 469 -1.25 -21.74 3.75
CA PRO A 469 -1.41 -23.09 3.27
C PRO A 469 -2.57 -23.72 4.05
N ARG A 470 -3.70 -23.94 3.37
CA ARG A 470 -4.84 -24.64 3.96
C ARG A 470 -4.27 -25.95 4.49
N ARG A 471 -4.31 -26.14 5.81
CA ARG A 471 -4.35 -27.49 6.37
C ARG A 471 -5.69 -28.04 5.88
N PHE A 472 -5.67 -28.63 4.69
CA PHE A 472 -6.67 -29.59 4.29
C PHE A 472 -6.44 -30.80 5.20
N GLU A 473 -7.10 -30.80 6.35
CA GLU A 473 -7.38 -32.02 7.13
C GLU A 473 -8.89 -32.17 7.27
#